data_AF-A0A536M1F7-F1
#
_entry.id   AF-A0A536M1F7-F1
#
_cell.length_a   1.000
_cell.length_b   1.000
_cell.length_c   1.000
_cell.angle_alpha   90.00
_cell.angle_beta   90.00
_cell.angle_gamma   90.00
#
_symmetry.space_group_name_H-M   'P 1'
#
loop_
_entity.id
_entity.type
_entity.pdbx_description
1 polymer ?
#
loop_
_entity_poly.entity_id
_entity_poly.type
_entity_poly.pdbx_seq_one_letter_code
_entity_poly.pdbx_strand_id
1 'polypeptide(L)'
;MRARQVEAVELKRDAKPETAADLLNDADLILTLGGDGTFLAGARVAAPRDIPLLGVNHGHLGFLTEIEAEAMDGGLSRYFDGSYRIEERTMLHVTLVRNG
;
A
#
# COMPACT_ATOMS: atom_id res chain seq x y z
N MET A 1 4.57 23.25 -12.91
CA MET A 1 4.46 21.80 -12.67
C MET A 1 4.70 21.08 -13.99
N ARG A 2 5.75 20.26 -14.11
CA ARG A 2 5.80 19.29 -15.22
C ARG A 2 4.71 18.26 -14.97
N ALA A 3 3.88 17.97 -15.98
CA ALA A 3 2.96 16.85 -15.91
C ALA A 3 3.80 15.58 -15.69
N ARG A 4 3.67 14.98 -14.51
CA ARG A 4 4.22 13.66 -14.24
C ARG A 4 3.17 12.67 -14.74
N GLN A 5 3.58 11.75 -15.60
CA GLN A 5 2.70 10.65 -15.99
C GLN A 5 2.56 9.73 -14.78
N VAL A 6 1.33 9.53 -14.35
CA VAL A 6 0.98 8.55 -13.33
C VAL A 6 0.21 7.46 -14.06
N GLU A 7 0.70 6.23 -13.97
CA GLU A 7 -0.05 5.04 -14.34
C GLU A 7 -0.60 4.44 -13.06
N ALA A 8 -1.93 4.25 -13.02
CA ALA A 8 -2.61 3.67 -11.87
C ALA A 8 -3.30 2.39 -12.31
N VAL A 9 -3.05 1.31 -11.57
CA VAL A 9 -3.71 0.03 -11.77
C VAL A 9 -4.50 -0.33 -10.52
N GLU A 10 -5.77 -0.67 -10.69
CA GLU A 10 -6.60 -1.12 -9.59
C GLU A 10 -6.40 -2.63 -9.35
N LEU A 11 -6.09 -2.97 -8.10
CA LEU A 11 -6.04 -4.35 -7.65
C LEU A 11 -7.12 -4.56 -6.59
N LYS A 12 -8.01 -5.52 -6.85
CA LYS A 12 -8.96 -5.97 -5.83
C LYS A 12 -8.19 -6.64 -4.69
N ARG A 13 -8.64 -6.39 -3.45
CA ARG A 13 -8.06 -6.98 -2.23
C ARG A 13 -7.88 -8.50 -2.31
N ASP A 14 -8.84 -9.18 -2.94
CA ASP A 14 -8.87 -10.64 -3.06
C ASP A 14 -8.36 -11.13 -4.42
N ALA A 15 -7.66 -10.28 -5.18
CA ALA A 15 -6.99 -10.67 -6.40
C ALA A 15 -5.94 -11.75 -6.09
N LYS A 16 -5.81 -12.72 -7.00
CA LYS A 16 -4.83 -13.78 -6.82
C LYS A 16 -3.41 -13.16 -6.82
N PRO A 17 -2.51 -13.63 -5.94
CA PRO A 17 -1.15 -13.08 -5.83
C PRO A 17 -0.38 -13.08 -7.16
N GLU A 18 -0.60 -14.11 -7.99
CA GLU A 18 -0.04 -14.24 -9.34
C GLU A 18 -0.47 -13.10 -10.29
N THR A 19 -1.71 -12.62 -10.19
CA THR A 19 -2.23 -11.51 -10.99
C THR A 19 -1.67 -10.16 -10.52
N ALA A 20 -1.44 -10.01 -9.22
CA ALA A 20 -0.87 -8.80 -8.65
C ALA A 20 0.64 -8.71 -8.85
N ALA A 21 1.35 -9.83 -9.00
CA ALA A 21 2.81 -9.84 -9.03
C ALA A 21 3.38 -9.05 -10.21
N ASP A 22 2.90 -9.31 -11.43
CA ASP A 22 3.41 -8.64 -12.63
C ASP A 22 3.11 -7.14 -12.63
N LEU A 23 1.92 -6.76 -12.14
CA LEU A 23 1.48 -5.36 -12.06
C LEU A 23 2.23 -4.53 -11.01
N LEU A 24 2.85 -5.19 -10.03
CA LEU A 24 3.49 -4.53 -8.89
C LEU A 24 5.00 -4.50 -8.99
N ASN A 25 5.61 -5.20 -9.95
CA ASN A 25 7.08 -5.19 -10.09
C ASN A 25 7.63 -3.80 -10.45
N ASP A 26 6.83 -2.99 -11.16
CA ASP A 26 7.22 -1.64 -11.60
C ASP A 26 6.53 -0.54 -10.78
N ALA A 27 5.89 -0.87 -9.66
CA ALA A 27 5.13 0.10 -8.87
C ALA A 27 6.03 0.85 -7.85
N ASP A 28 6.02 2.18 -7.91
CA ASP A 28 6.76 3.04 -6.98
C ASP A 28 6.03 3.29 -5.64
N LEU A 29 4.71 3.05 -5.60
CA LEU A 29 3.85 3.26 -4.44
C LEU A 29 2.64 2.34 -4.50
N ILE A 30 2.28 1.73 -3.38
CA ILE A 30 0.99 1.07 -3.19
C ILE A 30 0.10 1.99 -2.35
N LEU A 31 -1.11 2.25 -2.83
CA LEU A 31 -2.12 3.02 -2.12
C LEU A 31 -3.29 2.12 -1.76
N THR A 32 -3.64 2.07 -0.47
CA THR A 32 -4.80 1.29 0.00
C THR A 32 -5.94 2.22 0.35
N LEU A 33 -7.13 1.95 -0.18
CA LEU A 33 -8.37 2.66 0.13
C LEU A 33 -9.24 1.80 1.07
N GLY A 34 -9.41 2.23 2.31
CA GLY A 34 -10.22 1.52 3.32
C GLY A 34 -9.57 1.53 4.70
N GLY A 35 -10.02 0.65 5.60
CA GLY A 35 -9.48 0.59 6.97
C GLY A 35 -8.23 -0.28 7.12
N ASP A 36 -7.88 -0.58 8.39
CA ASP A 36 -6.68 -1.34 8.76
C ASP A 36 -6.60 -2.72 8.09
N GLY A 37 -7.74 -3.40 7.88
CA GLY A 37 -7.77 -4.68 7.17
C GLY A 37 -7.32 -4.59 5.71
N THR A 38 -7.61 -3.47 5.05
CA THR A 38 -7.13 -3.18 3.69
C THR A 38 -5.65 -2.80 3.73
N PHE A 39 -5.23 -1.98 4.69
CA PHE A 39 -3.82 -1.63 4.88
C PHE A 39 -2.96 -2.88 5.07
N LEU A 40 -3.35 -3.80 5.96
CA LEU A 40 -2.64 -5.06 6.18
C LEU A 40 -2.64 -5.97 4.94
N ALA A 41 -3.68 -5.91 4.11
CA ALA A 41 -3.69 -6.61 2.83
C ALA A 41 -2.67 -6.03 1.86
N GLY A 42 -2.60 -4.70 1.74
CA GLY A 42 -1.55 -4.01 0.98
C GLY A 42 -0.15 -4.33 1.51
N ALA A 43 0.06 -4.31 2.83
CA ALA A 43 1.35 -4.58 3.46
C ALA A 43 1.90 -5.97 3.12
N ARG A 44 1.04 -7.00 3.06
CA ARG A 44 1.46 -8.37 2.65
C ARG A 44 2.00 -8.41 1.22
N VAL A 45 1.56 -7.51 0.36
CA VAL A 45 1.98 -7.46 -1.04
C VAL A 45 3.16 -6.51 -1.24
N ALA A 46 3.19 -5.41 -0.48
CA ALA A 46 4.24 -4.40 -0.48
C ALA A 46 5.56 -4.93 0.09
N ALA A 47 5.51 -5.57 1.27
CA ALA A 47 6.71 -5.91 2.03
C ALA A 47 7.70 -6.83 1.31
N PRO A 48 7.28 -7.89 0.57
CA PRO A 48 8.21 -8.72 -0.19
C PRO A 48 8.88 -7.99 -1.37
N ARG A 49 8.38 -6.82 -1.77
CA ARG A 49 8.82 -6.05 -2.95
C ARG A 49 9.53 -4.75 -2.59
N ASP A 50 9.62 -4.42 -1.30
CA ASP A 50 10.19 -3.17 -0.80
C ASP A 50 9.53 -1.91 -1.39
N ILE A 51 8.21 -1.97 -1.62
CA ILE A 51 7.43 -0.85 -2.16
C ILE A 51 6.78 -0.07 -1.01
N PRO A 52 6.92 1.27 -0.96
CA PRO A 52 6.20 2.11 -0.01
C PRO A 52 4.69 1.89 -0.05
N LEU A 53 4.05 1.93 1.13
CA LEU A 53 2.62 1.74 1.30
C LEU A 53 1.98 2.98 1.94
N LEU A 54 1.00 3.58 1.27
CA LEU A 54 0.20 4.70 1.79
C LEU A 54 -1.24 4.26 2.06
N GLY A 55 -1.66 4.36 3.32
CA GLY A 55 -3.00 4.00 3.76
C GLY A 55 -3.96 5.19 3.78
N VAL A 56 -4.98 5.18 2.93
CA VAL A 56 -6.07 6.16 2.94
C VAL A 56 -7.30 5.54 3.60
N ASN A 57 -7.69 6.10 4.74
CA ASN A 57 -8.89 5.69 5.44
C ASN A 57 -10.14 6.29 4.80
N HIS A 58 -11.13 5.46 4.54
CA HIS A 58 -12.43 5.85 3.99
C HIS A 58 -13.54 5.32 4.92
N GLY A 59 -13.59 5.83 6.16
CA GLY A 59 -14.49 5.33 7.20
C GLY A 59 -14.15 5.80 8.61
N HIS A 60 -14.25 4.89 9.59
CA HIS A 60 -13.94 5.18 11.01
C HIS A 60 -12.43 5.22 11.25
N LEU A 61 -11.96 6.04 12.20
CA LEU A 61 -10.55 6.18 12.56
C LEU A 61 -9.90 4.80 12.85
N GLY A 62 -8.93 4.41 12.00
CA GLY A 62 -8.12 3.21 12.17
C GLY A 62 -6.81 3.51 12.92
N PHE A 63 -6.07 2.46 13.28
CA PHE A 63 -4.77 2.61 13.96
C PHE A 63 -3.59 2.68 12.98
N LEU A 64 -3.74 2.13 11.78
CA LEU A 64 -2.63 1.94 10.83
C LEU A 64 -2.70 2.87 9.62
N THR A 65 -3.88 3.41 9.31
CA THR A 65 -4.10 4.28 8.16
C THR A 65 -3.72 5.72 8.50
N GLU A 66 -2.88 6.33 7.66
CA GLU A 66 -2.19 7.58 7.99
C GLU A 66 -2.97 8.83 7.57
N ILE A 67 -3.81 8.72 6.54
CA ILE A 67 -4.52 9.88 5.97
C ILE A 67 -6.01 9.58 5.76
N GLU A 68 -6.85 10.57 6.03
CA GLU A 68 -8.27 10.57 5.67
C GLU A 68 -8.42 10.79 4.16
N ALA A 69 -9.53 10.33 3.58
CA ALA A 69 -9.82 10.46 2.14
C ALA A 69 -9.74 11.93 1.66
N GLU A 70 -10.20 12.86 2.49
CA GLU A 70 -10.18 14.30 2.25
C GLU A 70 -8.75 14.87 2.19
N ALA A 71 -7.78 14.20 2.82
CA ALA A 71 -6.37 14.59 2.84
C ALA A 71 -5.53 13.90 1.75
N MET A 72 -6.13 13.00 0.95
CA MET A 72 -5.44 12.19 -0.05
C MET A 72 -4.66 13.02 -1.07
N ASP A 73 -5.27 14.07 -1.61
CA ASP A 73 -4.63 14.94 -2.61
C ASP A 73 -3.36 15.60 -2.05
N GLY A 74 -3.41 16.02 -0.78
CA GLY A 74 -2.26 16.57 -0.06
C GLY A 74 -1.17 15.52 0.19
N GLY A 75 -1.56 14.31 0.61
CA GLY A 75 -0.64 13.20 0.81
C GLY A 75 0.10 12.79 -0.46
N LEU A 76 -0.63 12.68 -1.58
CA LEU A 76 -0.04 12.37 -2.89
C LEU A 76 0.85 13.50 -3.40
N SER A 77 0.46 14.75 -3.20
CA SER A 77 1.30 15.90 -3.55
C SER A 77 2.65 15.84 -2.82
N ARG A 78 2.63 15.49 -1.52
CA ARG A 78 3.83 15.30 -0.69
C ARG A 78 4.65 14.08 -1.07
N TYR A 79 4.01 13.03 -1.56
CA TYR A 79 4.75 11.90 -2.12
C TYR A 79 5.51 12.32 -3.38
N PHE A 80 4.84 12.99 -4.32
CA PHE A 80 5.45 13.43 -5.58
C PHE A 80 6.54 14.48 -5.39
N ASP A 81 6.41 15.39 -4.44
CA ASP A 81 7.45 16.39 -4.16
C ASP A 81 8.63 15.83 -3.32
N GLY A 82 8.53 14.59 -2.84
CA GLY A 82 9.55 13.95 -2.00
C GLY A 82 9.48 14.34 -0.52
N SER A 83 8.45 15.06 -0.08
CA SER A 83 8.26 15.53 1.31
C SER A 83 7.51 14.53 2.19
N TYR A 84 7.95 13.28 2.12
CA TYR A 84 7.45 12.17 2.94
C TYR A 84 8.58 11.52 3.73
N ARG A 85 8.20 10.65 4.67
CA ARG A 85 9.12 9.80 5.43
C ARG A 85 8.65 8.37 5.29
N ILE A 86 9.58 7.44 5.08
CA ILE A 86 9.30 6.02 5.17
C ILE A 86 9.36 5.60 6.64
N GLU A 87 8.30 4.94 7.09
CA GLU A 87 8.28 4.25 8.38
C GLU A 87 8.36 2.75 8.15
N GLU A 88 9.44 2.13 8.63
CA GLU A 88 9.58 0.69 8.60
C GLU A 88 8.76 0.04 9.72
N ARG A 89 8.04 -1.03 9.39
CA ARG A 89 7.21 -1.78 10.34
C ARG A 89 7.63 -3.25 10.35
N THR A 90 7.90 -3.79 11.53
CA THR A 90 8.25 -5.20 11.71
C THR A 90 7.10 -6.11 11.33
N MET A 91 7.39 -7.17 10.57
CA MET A 91 6.43 -8.22 10.21
C MET A 91 6.93 -9.60 10.64
N LEU A 92 5.99 -10.46 11.05
CA LEU A 92 6.27 -11.87 11.33
C LEU A 92 5.96 -12.71 10.09
N HIS A 93 6.91 -13.59 9.71
CA HIS A 93 6.69 -14.62 8.71
C HIS A 93 6.49 -15.97 9.40
N VAL A 94 5.39 -16.67 9.10
CA VAL A 94 5.02 -17.94 9.71
C VAL A 94 4.86 -19.00 8.63
N THR A 95 5.49 -20.16 8.82
CA THR A 95 5.33 -21.34 7.96
C THR A 95 4.79 -22.50 8.78
N LEU A 96 3.76 -23.18 8.28
CA LEU A 96 3.22 -24.40 8.89
C LEU A 96 3.97 -25.61 8.34
N VAL A 97 4.71 -26.32 9.17
CA VAL A 97 5.38 -27.58 8.82
C VAL A 97 4.61 -28.74 9.43
N ARG A 98 4.14 -29.67 8.59
CA ARG A 98 3.49 -30.91 9.04
C ARG A 98 4.42 -32.09 8.73
N ASN A 99 4.89 -32.74 9.78
CA ASN A 99 5.47 -34.08 9.69
C ASN A 99 4.30 -35.03 9.92
N GLY A 100 3.98 -35.86 8.93
CA GLY A 100 2.82 -36.76 8.95
C GLY A 100 2.65 -37.54 10.24
#